data_AF-A0A955UAY0-F1
#
_entry.id   AF-A0A955UAY0-F1
#
_cell.length_a   1.000
_cell.length_b   1.000
_cell.length_c   1.000
_cell.angle_alpha   90.00
_cell.angle_beta   90.00
_cell.angle_gamma   90.00
#
_symmetry.space_group_name_H-M   'P 1'
#
loop_
_entity.id
_entity.type
_entity.pdbx_description
1 polymer ?
#
loop_
_entity_poly.entity_id
_entity_poly.type
_entity_poly.pdbx_seq_one_letter_code
_entity_poly.pdbx_strand_id
1 'polypeptide(L)'
;MRVPITPDILQTLHHYRTRTGVGSIRLLKGKKDAPVYLTPKHIESWLSGRVKTAPHKHLEYVLDQWSHLPQWDFVSVTHEHVRDMQAQSTRTKVGPRVLLQTMPDKPDGLEHYTIEAWMSGRSRTARKDHLDCVLGCWSALPAANRVRYLKSGYREITKAQHDRLHALKAQSGLGPNAVMRGAKDAPSGLGSETIKGWMAGTIQSARPAHLHYVLNRWEALRKTPGA
;
A
#
# COMPACT_ATOMS: atom_id res chain seq x y z
N MET A 1 -26.66 -26.19 -22.70
CA MET A 1 -26.28 -27.60 -22.47
C MET A 1 -25.47 -27.72 -21.20
N ARG A 2 -25.81 -28.66 -20.31
CA ARG A 2 -25.00 -28.99 -19.13
C ARG A 2 -24.15 -30.22 -19.45
N VAL A 3 -22.95 -30.27 -18.89
CA VAL A 3 -22.01 -31.40 -19.02
C VAL A 3 -21.67 -31.94 -17.64
N PRO A 4 -21.39 -33.26 -17.52
CA PRO A 4 -20.91 -33.84 -16.27
C PRO A 4 -19.51 -33.30 -15.94
N ILE A 5 -19.26 -33.06 -14.65
CA ILE A 5 -17.93 -32.77 -14.13
C ILE A 5 -17.30 -34.11 -13.79
N THR A 6 -16.55 -34.66 -14.73
CA THR A 6 -15.86 -35.94 -14.55
C THR A 6 -14.71 -35.81 -13.54
N PRO A 7 -14.21 -36.92 -12.98
CA PRO A 7 -13.02 -36.90 -12.13
C PRO A 7 -11.81 -36.21 -12.79
N ASP A 8 -11.60 -36.41 -14.09
CA ASP A 8 -10.48 -35.80 -14.84
C ASP A 8 -10.60 -34.28 -14.93
N ILE A 9 -11.82 -33.76 -15.15
CA ILE A 9 -12.08 -32.32 -15.15
C ILE A 9 -11.83 -31.76 -13.75
N LEU A 10 -12.30 -32.45 -12.71
CA LEU A 10 -12.10 -32.03 -11.33
C LEU A 10 -10.60 -31.98 -10.99
N GLN A 11 -9.84 -33.00 -11.38
CA GLN A 11 -8.38 -33.04 -11.23
C GLN A 11 -7.71 -31.89 -11.98
N THR A 12 -8.17 -31.57 -13.19
CA THR A 12 -7.67 -30.44 -13.99
C THR A 12 -7.92 -29.10 -13.30
N LEU A 13 -9.12 -28.88 -12.75
CA LEU A 13 -9.45 -27.66 -12.01
C LEU A 13 -8.58 -27.53 -10.75
N HIS A 14 -8.37 -28.62 -10.00
CA HIS A 14 -7.46 -28.63 -8.85
C HIS A 14 -6.00 -28.38 -9.26
N HIS A 15 -5.56 -28.99 -10.37
CA HIS A 15 -4.22 -28.77 -10.91
C HIS A 15 -4.00 -27.29 -11.20
N TYR A 16 -4.90 -26.63 -11.93
CA TYR A 16 -4.78 -25.21 -12.22
C TYR A 16 -4.84 -24.34 -10.96
N ARG A 17 -5.75 -24.63 -10.04
CA ARG A 17 -5.84 -23.91 -8.76
C ARG A 17 -4.54 -24.01 -7.97
N THR A 18 -3.91 -25.18 -7.94
CA THR A 18 -2.64 -25.38 -7.21
C THR A 18 -1.47 -24.75 -7.95
N ARG A 19 -1.32 -24.99 -9.25
CA ARG A 19 -0.24 -24.46 -10.11
C ARG A 19 -0.20 -22.93 -10.12
N THR A 20 -1.37 -22.31 -10.11
CA THR A 20 -1.51 -20.85 -10.19
C THR A 20 -1.79 -20.25 -8.82
N GLY A 21 -2.19 -20.98 -7.79
CA GLY A 21 -2.67 -20.40 -6.53
C GLY A 21 -3.80 -19.36 -6.65
N VAL A 22 -4.44 -19.21 -7.82
CA VAL A 22 -5.54 -18.28 -8.06
C VAL A 22 -6.86 -18.96 -7.75
N GLY A 23 -7.51 -18.52 -6.67
CA GLY A 23 -8.85 -18.96 -6.31
C GLY A 23 -9.94 -18.40 -7.23
N SER A 24 -11.14 -18.99 -7.17
CA SER A 24 -12.30 -18.64 -8.00
C SER A 24 -12.68 -17.16 -7.96
N ILE A 25 -12.58 -16.50 -6.81
CA ILE A 25 -12.87 -15.07 -6.65
C ILE A 25 -11.90 -14.23 -7.48
N ARG A 26 -10.59 -14.49 -7.37
CA ARG A 26 -9.57 -13.73 -8.11
C ARG A 26 -9.59 -14.04 -9.60
N LEU A 27 -9.91 -15.28 -9.98
CA LEU A 27 -10.07 -15.68 -11.39
C LEU A 27 -11.12 -14.83 -12.11
N LEU A 28 -12.25 -14.54 -11.46
CA LEU A 28 -13.36 -13.79 -12.06
C LEU A 28 -13.32 -12.28 -11.78
N LYS A 29 -12.42 -11.81 -10.90
CA LYS A 29 -12.40 -10.40 -10.47
C LYS A 29 -12.11 -9.47 -11.66
N GLY A 30 -13.07 -8.60 -11.98
CA GLY A 30 -12.92 -7.57 -13.02
C GLY A 30 -13.12 -8.06 -14.47
N LYS A 31 -13.48 -9.33 -14.66
CA LYS A 31 -13.71 -9.91 -16.00
C LYS A 31 -15.12 -9.58 -16.50
N LYS A 32 -15.22 -8.78 -17.57
CA LYS A 32 -16.50 -8.36 -18.16
C LYS A 32 -17.07 -9.40 -19.15
N ASP A 33 -16.19 -10.26 -19.64
CA ASP A 33 -16.44 -11.36 -20.58
C ASP A 33 -16.89 -12.66 -19.89
N ALA A 34 -16.99 -12.65 -18.55
CA ALA A 34 -17.47 -13.81 -17.79
C ALA A 34 -18.90 -14.19 -18.22
N PRO A 35 -19.18 -15.49 -18.48
CA PRO A 35 -20.52 -15.96 -18.81
C PRO A 35 -21.57 -15.49 -17.80
N VAL A 36 -22.76 -15.13 -18.30
CA VAL A 36 -23.86 -14.64 -17.45
C VAL A 36 -24.18 -15.68 -16.36
N TYR A 37 -24.31 -15.21 -15.11
CA TYR A 37 -24.53 -16.03 -13.92
C TYR A 37 -23.36 -16.93 -13.47
N LEU A 38 -22.20 -16.89 -14.13
CA LEU A 38 -21.01 -17.51 -13.57
C LEU A 38 -20.57 -16.70 -12.34
N THR A 39 -20.41 -17.38 -11.19
CA THR A 39 -19.99 -16.76 -9.93
C THR A 39 -18.89 -17.61 -9.30
N PRO A 40 -18.06 -17.04 -8.41
CA PRO A 40 -17.04 -17.81 -7.70
C PRO A 40 -17.60 -19.03 -6.95
N LYS A 41 -18.82 -18.90 -6.40
CA LYS A 41 -19.50 -19.98 -5.67
C LYS A 41 -19.80 -21.19 -6.55
N HIS A 42 -20.08 -20.98 -7.84
CA HIS A 42 -20.25 -22.09 -8.79
C HIS A 42 -18.95 -22.88 -8.92
N ILE A 43 -17.83 -22.19 -9.12
CA ILE A 43 -16.50 -22.80 -9.26
C ILE A 43 -16.10 -23.55 -7.98
N GLU A 44 -16.29 -22.95 -6.80
CA GLU A 44 -16.01 -23.66 -5.53
C GLU A 44 -16.91 -24.89 -5.34
N SER A 45 -18.16 -24.85 -5.78
CA SER A 45 -19.06 -26.01 -5.70
C SER A 45 -18.66 -27.15 -6.65
N TRP A 46 -18.00 -26.83 -7.77
CA TRP A 46 -17.39 -27.82 -8.66
C TRP A 46 -16.14 -28.42 -8.03
N LEU A 47 -15.23 -27.57 -7.55
CA LEU A 47 -13.99 -27.97 -6.88
C LEU A 47 -14.24 -28.81 -5.62
N SER A 48 -15.34 -28.58 -4.91
CA SER A 48 -15.70 -29.39 -3.74
C SER A 48 -16.40 -30.70 -4.11
N GLY A 49 -16.67 -30.95 -5.39
CA GLY A 49 -17.46 -32.10 -5.86
C GLY A 49 -18.95 -32.08 -5.45
N ARG A 50 -19.44 -30.98 -4.85
CA ARG A 50 -20.83 -30.85 -4.39
C ARG A 50 -21.81 -30.83 -5.58
N VAL A 51 -21.38 -30.23 -6.68
CA VAL A 51 -22.16 -30.17 -7.93
C VAL A 51 -21.49 -31.04 -8.99
N LYS A 52 -22.24 -31.99 -9.56
CA LYS A 52 -21.74 -32.97 -10.54
C LYS A 52 -21.93 -32.57 -12.01
N THR A 53 -22.59 -31.44 -12.27
CA THR A 53 -22.81 -30.93 -13.65
C THR A 53 -22.68 -29.41 -13.72
N ALA A 54 -22.10 -28.90 -14.79
CA ALA A 54 -21.96 -27.47 -15.05
C ALA A 54 -22.48 -27.11 -16.45
N PRO A 55 -22.97 -25.87 -16.67
CA PRO A 55 -23.14 -25.35 -18.02
C PRO A 55 -21.81 -25.44 -18.78
N HIS A 56 -21.83 -26.03 -19.99
CA HIS A 56 -20.61 -26.28 -20.77
C HIS A 56 -19.75 -25.02 -20.96
N LYS A 57 -20.36 -23.93 -21.42
CA LYS A 57 -19.70 -22.63 -21.62
C LYS A 57 -19.04 -22.07 -20.36
N HIS A 58 -19.59 -22.35 -19.18
CA HIS A 58 -19.00 -21.86 -17.93
C HIS A 58 -17.73 -22.63 -17.58
N LEU A 59 -17.74 -23.94 -17.80
CA LEU A 59 -16.61 -24.80 -17.52
C LEU A 59 -15.45 -24.52 -18.48
N GLU A 60 -15.75 -24.41 -19.78
CA GLU A 60 -14.77 -24.04 -20.81
C GLU A 60 -14.12 -22.70 -20.50
N TYR A 61 -14.92 -21.66 -20.20
CA TYR A 61 -14.40 -20.35 -19.83
C TYR A 61 -13.46 -20.42 -18.61
N VAL A 62 -13.83 -21.15 -17.56
CA VAL A 62 -13.00 -21.25 -16.35
C VAL A 62 -11.68 -21.97 -16.61
N LEU A 63 -11.72 -23.06 -17.38
CA LEU A 63 -10.51 -23.79 -17.77
C LEU A 63 -9.59 -22.94 -18.64
N ASP A 64 -10.17 -22.24 -19.63
CA ASP A 64 -9.46 -21.31 -20.51
C ASP A 64 -8.82 -20.15 -19.72
N GLN A 65 -9.56 -19.50 -18.82
CA GLN A 65 -8.99 -18.42 -18.01
C GLN A 65 -7.85 -18.91 -17.12
N TRP A 66 -7.93 -20.11 -16.55
CA TRP A 66 -6.85 -20.67 -15.73
C TRP A 66 -5.65 -21.15 -16.54
N SER A 67 -5.84 -21.65 -17.76
CA SER A 67 -4.73 -22.11 -18.61
C SER A 67 -3.82 -20.95 -19.02
N HIS A 68 -4.38 -19.75 -19.18
CA HIS A 68 -3.63 -18.53 -19.50
C HIS A 68 -2.87 -17.91 -18.32
N LEU A 69 -3.09 -18.40 -17.08
CA LEU A 69 -2.36 -17.89 -15.93
C LEU A 69 -0.95 -18.48 -15.85
N PRO A 70 0.05 -17.67 -15.46
CA PRO A 70 1.41 -18.13 -15.26
C PRO A 70 1.48 -19.19 -14.15
N GLN A 71 2.47 -20.07 -14.26
CA GLN A 71 2.84 -20.96 -13.16
C GLN A 71 3.64 -20.17 -12.14
N TRP A 72 3.29 -20.33 -10.85
CA TRP A 72 4.03 -19.72 -9.76
C TRP A 72 4.62 -20.80 -8.86
N ASP A 73 5.83 -20.53 -8.39
CA ASP A 73 6.47 -21.37 -7.38
C ASP A 73 5.99 -20.95 -6.00
N PHE A 74 5.53 -21.93 -5.22
CA PHE A 74 5.11 -21.72 -3.85
C PHE A 74 6.11 -22.38 -2.90
N VAL A 75 6.48 -21.65 -1.85
CA VAL A 75 7.37 -22.11 -0.79
C VAL A 75 6.66 -22.05 0.55
N SER A 76 7.11 -22.89 1.48
CA SER A 76 6.64 -22.82 2.85
C SER A 76 7.23 -21.59 3.55
N VAL A 77 6.39 -20.85 4.26
CA VAL A 77 6.83 -19.79 5.17
C VAL A 77 7.27 -20.45 6.47
N THR A 78 8.58 -20.61 6.63
CA THR A 78 9.19 -21.23 7.82
C THR A 78 9.18 -20.27 9.01
N HIS A 79 9.42 -20.80 10.22
CA HIS A 79 9.60 -19.98 11.43
C HIS A 79 10.77 -18.99 11.29
N GLU A 80 11.81 -19.37 10.56
CA GLU A 80 12.96 -18.50 10.27
C GLU A 80 12.53 -17.31 9.40
N HIS A 81 11.78 -17.53 8.32
CA HIS A 81 11.25 -16.41 7.52
C HIS A 81 10.42 -15.44 8.37
N VAL A 82 9.57 -15.96 9.26
CA VAL A 82 8.76 -15.13 10.17
C VAL A 82 9.63 -14.32 11.12
N ARG A 83 10.59 -14.96 11.78
CA ARG A 83 11.55 -14.31 12.68
C ARG A 83 12.30 -13.20 11.95
N ASP A 84 12.76 -13.46 10.73
CA ASP A 84 13.53 -12.50 9.95
C ASP A 84 12.67 -11.30 9.53
N MET A 85 11.44 -11.52 9.04
CA MET A 85 10.51 -10.42 8.75
C MET A 85 10.20 -9.57 9.98
N GLN A 86 10.00 -10.19 11.15
CA GLN A 86 9.75 -9.48 12.41
C GLN A 86 10.98 -8.69 12.88
N ALA A 87 12.18 -9.27 12.76
CA ALA A 87 13.44 -8.60 13.08
C ALA A 87 13.67 -7.40 12.15
N GLN A 88 13.44 -7.54 10.85
CA GLN A 88 13.58 -6.45 9.89
C GLN A 88 12.54 -5.34 10.11
N SER A 89 11.28 -5.69 10.34
CA SER A 89 10.23 -4.72 10.72
C SER A 89 10.62 -3.95 11.98
N THR A 90 11.16 -4.64 13.00
CA THR A 90 11.61 -4.02 14.25
C THR A 90 12.83 -3.11 14.06
N ARG A 91 13.82 -3.54 13.27
CA ARG A 91 15.06 -2.80 12.96
C ARG A 91 14.79 -1.54 12.16
N THR A 92 13.92 -1.64 11.16
CA THR A 92 13.62 -0.55 10.23
C THR A 92 12.51 0.37 10.72
N LYS A 93 11.66 -0.11 11.63
CA LYS A 93 10.38 0.52 12.03
C LYS A 93 9.41 0.70 10.85
N VAL A 94 9.56 -0.11 9.80
CA VAL A 94 8.72 -0.09 8.60
C VAL A 94 7.81 -1.32 8.60
N GLY A 95 6.50 -1.08 8.73
CA GLY A 95 5.49 -2.13 8.62
C GLY A 95 5.18 -2.53 7.16
N PRO A 96 4.46 -3.64 6.93
CA PRO A 96 4.21 -4.19 5.60
C PRO A 96 3.57 -3.21 4.59
N ARG A 97 2.63 -2.38 5.04
CA ARG A 97 1.98 -1.37 4.20
C ARG A 97 2.98 -0.34 3.67
N VAL A 98 3.84 0.18 4.56
CA VAL A 98 4.83 1.19 4.19
C VAL A 98 5.91 0.56 3.32
N LEU A 99 6.35 -0.67 3.63
CA LEU A 99 7.28 -1.43 2.82
C LEU A 99 6.80 -1.50 1.36
N LEU A 100 5.56 -1.94 1.15
CA LEU A 100 4.97 -2.06 -0.19
C LEU A 100 4.82 -0.72 -0.93
N GLN A 101 4.64 0.38 -0.21
CA GLN A 101 4.58 1.73 -0.81
C GLN A 101 5.96 2.20 -1.29
N THR A 102 7.03 1.66 -0.73
CA THR A 102 8.41 1.99 -1.11
C THR A 102 9.04 1.03 -2.11
N MET A 103 8.33 -0.05 -2.48
CA MET A 103 8.82 -1.03 -3.46
C MET A 103 8.68 -0.50 -4.90
N PRO A 104 9.78 -0.40 -5.68
CA PRO A 104 9.70 0.04 -7.08
C PRO A 104 8.94 -0.96 -7.96
N ASP A 105 9.23 -2.25 -7.81
CA ASP A 105 8.68 -3.33 -8.64
C ASP A 105 7.84 -4.29 -7.80
N LYS A 106 6.70 -3.80 -7.27
CA LYS A 106 5.83 -4.60 -6.42
C LYS A 106 5.22 -5.77 -7.22
N PRO A 107 5.45 -7.04 -6.82
CA PRO A 107 4.87 -8.20 -7.50
C PRO A 107 3.34 -8.16 -7.55
N ASP A 108 2.75 -8.66 -8.65
CA ASP A 108 1.30 -8.67 -8.81
C ASP A 108 0.60 -9.49 -7.72
N GLY A 109 -0.46 -8.92 -7.15
CA GLY A 109 -1.24 -9.49 -6.06
C GLY A 109 -0.54 -9.57 -4.70
N LEU A 110 0.65 -8.98 -4.55
CA LEU A 110 1.23 -8.80 -3.23
C LEU A 110 0.56 -7.60 -2.54
N GLU A 111 -0.10 -7.89 -1.43
CA GLU A 111 -0.82 -6.92 -0.62
C GLU A 111 -0.37 -7.00 0.85
N HIS A 112 -0.52 -5.92 1.62
CA HIS A 112 0.04 -5.82 2.98
C HIS A 112 -0.51 -6.88 3.93
N TYR A 113 -1.79 -7.22 3.83
CA TYR A 113 -2.41 -8.26 4.66
C TYR A 113 -1.85 -9.66 4.35
N THR A 114 -1.31 -9.89 3.14
CA THR A 114 -0.65 -11.15 2.79
C THR A 114 0.63 -11.30 3.62
N ILE A 115 1.42 -10.24 3.70
CA ILE A 115 2.65 -10.19 4.52
C ILE A 115 2.29 -10.33 6.01
N GLU A 116 1.27 -9.62 6.48
CA GLU A 116 0.78 -9.74 7.86
C GLU A 116 0.31 -11.17 8.18
N ALA A 117 -0.36 -11.84 7.24
CA ALA A 117 -0.76 -13.23 7.41
C ALA A 117 0.43 -14.19 7.50
N TRP A 118 1.53 -13.94 6.78
CA TRP A 118 2.78 -14.69 6.93
C TRP A 118 3.42 -14.42 8.30
N MET A 119 3.57 -13.14 8.68
CA MET A 119 4.17 -12.75 9.95
C MET A 119 3.40 -13.25 11.17
N SER A 120 2.07 -13.40 11.06
CA SER A 120 1.21 -13.95 12.12
C SER A 120 1.07 -15.47 12.06
N GLY A 121 1.69 -16.15 11.09
CA GLY A 121 1.53 -17.59 10.87
C GLY A 121 0.14 -18.04 10.39
N ARG A 122 -0.76 -17.10 10.03
CA ARG A 122 -2.09 -17.42 9.47
C ARG A 122 -1.98 -18.04 8.08
N SER A 123 -0.94 -17.70 7.34
CA SER A 123 -0.57 -18.37 6.09
C SER A 123 0.82 -18.97 6.19
N ARG A 124 0.94 -20.26 5.86
CA ARG A 124 2.19 -21.03 5.88
C ARG A 124 2.78 -21.27 4.49
N THR A 125 2.18 -20.68 3.46
CA THR A 125 2.63 -20.75 2.07
C THR A 125 2.70 -19.34 1.48
N ALA A 126 3.70 -19.12 0.65
CA ALA A 126 3.92 -17.87 -0.07
C ALA A 126 4.33 -18.19 -1.50
N ARG A 127 3.99 -17.30 -2.45
CA ARG A 127 4.69 -17.31 -3.73
C ARG A 127 6.15 -16.96 -3.47
N LYS A 128 7.07 -17.71 -4.08
CA LYS A 128 8.51 -17.57 -3.86
C LYS A 128 8.99 -16.16 -4.21
N ASP A 129 8.58 -15.64 -5.37
CA ASP A 129 8.92 -14.29 -5.83
C ASP A 129 8.45 -13.21 -4.86
N HIS A 130 7.25 -13.37 -4.28
CA HIS A 130 6.75 -12.43 -3.29
C HIS A 130 7.57 -12.45 -2.01
N LEU A 131 7.89 -13.65 -1.50
CA LEU A 131 8.66 -13.80 -0.26
C LEU A 131 10.07 -13.24 -0.42
N ASP A 132 10.75 -13.59 -1.52
CA ASP A 132 12.09 -13.12 -1.85
C ASP A 132 12.10 -11.58 -2.00
N CYS A 133 11.11 -11.01 -2.67
CA CYS A 133 10.94 -9.55 -2.80
C CYS A 133 10.77 -8.87 -1.44
N VAL A 134 9.90 -9.39 -0.57
CA VAL A 134 9.64 -8.81 0.75
C VAL A 134 10.88 -8.82 1.64
N LEU A 135 11.57 -9.97 1.71
CA LEU A 135 12.80 -10.11 2.48
C LEU A 135 13.91 -9.20 1.95
N GLY A 136 14.12 -9.19 0.62
CA GLY A 136 15.13 -8.35 -0.02
C GLY A 136 14.89 -6.85 0.17
N CYS A 137 13.64 -6.40 0.03
CA CYS A 137 13.30 -4.99 0.23
C CYS A 137 13.52 -4.56 1.68
N TRP A 138 13.12 -5.36 2.66
CA TRP A 138 13.35 -5.05 4.06
C TRP A 138 14.83 -5.04 4.44
N SER A 139 15.61 -6.00 3.93
CA SER A 139 17.05 -6.04 4.20
C SER A 139 17.79 -4.83 3.63
N ALA A 140 17.34 -4.29 2.50
CA ALA A 140 17.93 -3.12 1.85
C ALA A 140 17.65 -1.79 2.59
N LEU A 141 16.64 -1.74 3.47
CA LEU A 141 16.32 -0.53 4.21
C LEU A 141 17.38 -0.25 5.30
N PRO A 142 17.78 1.03 5.50
CA PRO A 142 18.68 1.40 6.59
C PRO A 142 18.04 1.13 7.96
N ALA A 143 18.88 0.93 8.99
CA ALA A 143 18.40 0.79 10.36
C ALA A 143 17.72 2.09 10.82
N ALA A 144 16.59 1.97 11.53
CA ALA A 144 15.75 3.10 11.93
C ALA A 144 15.44 4.05 10.77
N ASN A 145 14.98 3.49 9.63
CA ASN A 145 14.38 4.30 8.59
C ASN A 145 13.20 5.04 9.23
N ARG A 146 13.39 6.33 9.56
CA ARG A 146 12.35 7.19 10.13
C ARG A 146 11.37 7.53 9.02
N VAL A 147 10.78 6.52 8.39
CA VAL A 147 9.61 6.69 7.53
C VAL A 147 8.47 7.00 8.47
N ARG A 148 8.42 8.25 8.95
CA ARG A 148 7.26 8.77 9.65
C ARG A 148 6.13 8.67 8.65
N TYR A 149 5.06 7.97 9.04
CA TYR A 149 3.86 7.93 8.23
C TYR A 149 3.32 9.34 8.11
N LEU A 150 3.63 9.99 7.00
CA LEU A 150 3.07 11.28 6.67
C LEU A 150 1.64 11.04 6.20
N LYS A 151 0.70 11.74 6.82
CA LYS A 151 -0.69 11.77 6.34
C LYS A 151 -0.66 12.15 4.85
N SER A 152 -1.45 11.48 4.02
CA SER A 152 -1.49 11.74 2.58
C SER A 152 -1.56 13.25 2.27
N GLY A 153 -0.71 13.72 1.37
CA GLY A 153 -0.56 15.14 1.03
C GLY A 153 0.38 15.95 1.95
N TYR A 154 0.90 15.37 3.03
CA TYR A 154 1.95 15.99 3.85
C TYR A 154 3.33 15.57 3.35
N ARG A 155 4.29 16.49 3.46
CA ARG A 155 5.72 16.28 3.22
C ARG A 155 6.49 16.69 4.46
N GLU A 156 7.65 16.07 4.66
CA GLU A 156 8.56 16.47 5.73
C GLU A 156 9.05 17.90 5.47
N ILE A 157 9.15 18.69 6.53
CA ILE A 157 9.73 20.03 6.46
C ILE A 157 11.25 19.85 6.46
N THR A 158 11.88 20.19 5.34
CA THR A 158 13.34 20.10 5.20
C THR A 158 14.04 21.07 6.15
N LYS A 159 15.30 20.76 6.49
CA LYS A 159 16.14 21.68 7.29
C LYS A 159 16.19 23.08 6.67
N ALA A 160 16.35 23.18 5.35
CA ALA A 160 16.39 24.47 4.65
C ALA A 160 15.09 25.28 4.80
N GLN A 161 13.93 24.61 4.77
CA GLN A 161 12.64 25.27 5.00
C GLN A 161 12.47 25.72 6.45
N HIS A 162 12.93 24.92 7.41
CA HIS A 162 12.95 25.27 8.83
C HIS A 162 13.85 26.49 9.10
N ASP A 163 15.08 26.46 8.59
CA ASP A 163 16.03 27.57 8.65
C ASP A 163 15.44 28.83 8.01
N ARG A 164 14.74 28.69 6.87
CA ARG A 164 14.08 29.81 6.19
C ARG A 164 12.98 30.46 7.05
N LEU A 165 12.16 29.68 7.74
CA LEU A 165 11.12 30.21 8.65
C LEU A 165 11.74 31.01 9.80
N HIS A 166 12.82 30.51 10.40
CA HIS A 166 13.54 31.22 11.47
C HIS A 166 14.21 32.50 10.96
N ALA A 167 14.82 32.46 9.78
CA ALA A 167 15.41 33.65 9.15
C ALA A 167 14.35 34.73 8.88
N LEU A 168 13.18 34.36 8.36
CA LEU A 168 12.08 35.30 8.10
C LEU A 168 11.55 35.93 9.39
N LYS A 169 11.41 35.15 10.47
CA LYS A 169 11.04 35.67 11.80
C LYS A 169 12.08 36.65 12.32
N ALA A 170 13.36 36.28 12.28
CA ALA A 170 14.45 37.12 12.78
C ALA A 170 14.55 38.44 12.01
N GLN A 171 14.38 38.42 10.69
CA GLN A 171 14.49 39.61 9.85
C GLN A 171 13.29 40.56 9.97
N SER A 172 12.08 40.01 10.13
CA SER A 172 10.85 40.83 10.17
C SER A 172 10.42 41.25 11.57
N GLY A 173 10.89 40.55 12.62
CA GLY A 173 10.40 40.69 13.99
C GLY A 173 8.96 40.19 14.20
N LEU A 174 8.27 39.75 13.14
CA LEU A 174 6.90 39.27 13.19
C LEU A 174 6.86 37.83 13.68
N GLY A 175 5.89 37.49 14.54
CA GLY A 175 5.64 36.11 14.95
C GLY A 175 4.57 35.41 14.09
N PRO A 176 4.39 34.08 14.24
CA PRO A 176 3.35 33.32 13.53
C PRO A 176 1.93 33.90 13.67
N ASN A 177 1.59 34.48 14.81
CA ASN A 177 0.30 35.15 15.03
C ASN A 177 0.12 36.39 14.14
N ALA A 178 1.19 37.16 13.93
CA ALA A 178 1.14 38.35 13.07
C ALA A 178 0.96 37.94 11.60
N VAL A 179 1.64 36.87 11.17
CA VAL A 179 1.52 36.32 9.81
C VAL A 179 0.08 35.90 9.50
N MET A 180 -0.59 35.27 10.48
CA MET A 180 -1.97 34.81 10.31
C MET A 180 -3.03 35.90 10.58
N ARG A 181 -2.64 37.06 11.12
CA ARG A 181 -3.59 38.15 11.41
C ARG A 181 -4.17 38.68 10.09
N GLY A 182 -5.50 38.68 9.98
CA GLY A 182 -6.22 39.14 8.78
C GLY A 182 -6.10 38.22 7.56
N ALA A 183 -5.57 37.01 7.71
CA ALA A 183 -5.37 36.04 6.63
C ALA A 183 -6.67 35.33 6.22
N LYS A 184 -7.58 36.03 5.53
CA LYS A 184 -8.87 35.47 5.06
C LYS A 184 -8.71 34.38 3.99
N ASP A 185 -7.57 34.38 3.29
CA ASP A 185 -7.21 33.46 2.22
C ASP A 185 -6.36 32.26 2.70
N ALA A 186 -6.21 32.07 4.01
CA ALA A 186 -5.43 30.98 4.57
C ALA A 186 -6.03 29.60 4.21
N PRO A 187 -5.21 28.63 3.77
CA PRO A 187 -5.65 27.26 3.55
C PRO A 187 -6.34 26.63 4.77
N SER A 188 -7.38 25.86 4.55
CA SER A 188 -8.13 25.19 5.63
C SER A 188 -7.22 24.31 6.49
N GLY A 189 -7.32 24.50 7.82
CA GLY A 189 -6.51 23.79 8.81
C GLY A 189 -5.10 24.33 9.01
N LEU A 190 -4.73 25.47 8.40
CA LEU A 190 -3.51 26.19 8.71
C LEU A 190 -3.78 27.27 9.78
N GLY A 191 -3.18 27.12 10.95
CA GLY A 191 -3.24 28.11 12.03
C GLY A 191 -1.86 28.52 12.53
N SER A 192 -1.79 29.56 13.37
CA SER A 192 -0.53 30.04 13.95
C SER A 192 0.12 28.99 14.87
N GLU A 193 -0.66 28.17 15.56
CA GLU A 193 -0.14 27.04 16.36
C GLU A 193 0.55 25.98 15.50
N THR A 194 0.03 25.71 14.29
CA THR A 194 0.69 24.80 13.34
C THR A 194 2.06 25.33 12.94
N ILE A 195 2.16 26.63 12.65
CA ILE A 195 3.41 27.29 12.27
C ILE A 195 4.40 27.29 13.45
N LYS A 196 3.92 27.59 14.67
CA LYS A 196 4.75 27.48 15.89
C LYS A 196 5.30 26.07 16.05
N GLY A 197 4.47 25.05 15.85
CA GLY A 197 4.89 23.66 15.90
C GLY A 197 5.95 23.30 14.85
N TRP A 198 5.85 23.85 13.63
CA TRP A 198 6.89 23.73 12.62
C TRP A 198 8.22 24.34 13.08
N MET A 199 8.19 25.58 13.58
CA MET A 199 9.39 26.28 14.04
C MET A 199 10.03 25.62 15.26
N ALA A 200 9.22 25.09 16.18
CA ALA A 200 9.68 24.37 17.36
C ALA A 200 10.15 22.93 17.03
N GLY A 201 9.90 22.42 15.82
CA GLY A 201 10.22 21.06 15.41
C GLY A 201 9.32 19.98 16.02
N THR A 202 8.28 20.37 16.75
CA THR A 202 7.26 19.44 17.31
C THR A 202 6.34 18.91 16.21
N ILE A 203 6.16 19.67 15.13
CA ILE A 203 5.48 19.24 13.90
C ILE A 203 6.52 19.24 12.77
N GLN A 204 6.92 18.05 12.32
CA GLN A 204 7.98 17.89 11.30
C GLN A 204 7.44 17.73 9.88
N SER A 205 6.13 17.94 9.67
CA SER A 205 5.52 17.79 8.35
C SER A 205 4.45 18.84 8.08
N ALA A 206 4.29 19.17 6.81
CA ALA A 206 3.33 20.14 6.34
C ALA A 206 2.78 19.73 4.97
N ARG A 207 1.56 20.18 4.64
CA ARG A 207 1.12 20.18 3.24
C ARG A 207 1.98 21.20 2.47
N PRO A 208 2.51 20.87 1.28
CA PRO A 208 3.34 21.80 0.52
C PRO A 208 2.68 23.17 0.29
N ALA A 209 1.37 23.17 -0.02
CA ALA A 209 0.60 24.40 -0.19
C ALA A 209 0.54 25.28 1.07
N HIS A 210 0.44 24.68 2.26
CA HIS A 210 0.41 25.43 3.51
C HIS A 210 1.77 26.07 3.79
N LEU A 211 2.86 25.32 3.61
CA LEU A 211 4.21 25.82 3.84
C LEU A 211 4.56 26.95 2.85
N HIS A 212 4.22 26.78 1.57
CA HIS A 212 4.41 27.80 0.55
C HIS A 212 3.61 29.08 0.85
N TYR A 213 2.35 28.94 1.26
CA TYR A 213 1.52 30.08 1.67
C TYR A 213 2.17 30.87 2.81
N VAL A 214 2.65 30.19 3.87
CA VAL A 214 3.28 30.84 5.02
C VAL A 214 4.55 31.58 4.62
N LEU A 215 5.43 30.95 3.83
CA LEU A 215 6.66 31.57 3.37
C LEU A 215 6.37 32.84 2.54
N ASN A 216 5.47 32.75 1.56
CA ASN A 216 5.13 33.88 0.69
C ASN A 216 4.49 35.03 1.47
N ARG A 217 3.57 34.71 2.39
CA ARG A 217 2.89 35.72 3.19
C ARG A 217 3.86 36.45 4.12
N TRP A 218 4.78 35.73 4.74
CA TRP A 218 5.81 36.34 5.58
C TRP A 218 6.72 37.28 4.79
N GLU A 219 7.12 36.86 3.59
CA GLU A 219 7.91 37.69 2.68
C GLU A 219 7.16 38.94 2.23
N ALA A 220 5.85 38.85 1.97
CA ALA A 220 5.02 39.99 1.62
C ALA A 220 4.92 40.99 2.77
N LEU A 221 4.68 40.53 4.01
CA LEU A 221 4.61 41.40 5.19
C LEU A 221 5.93 42.10 5.49
N ARG A 222 7.07 41.47 5.18
CA ARG A 222 8.39 42.11 5.30
C ARG A 222 8.55 43.30 4.34
N LYS A 223 7.90 43.26 3.17
CA LYS A 223 8.03 44.30 2.13
C LYS A 223 7.17 45.52 2.40
N THR A 224 6.27 45.49 3.38
CA THR A 224 5.42 46.63 3.74
C THR A 224 6.07 47.37 4.92
N PRO A 225 6.82 48.47 4.69
CA PRO A 225 7.44 49.22 5.77
C PRO A 225 6.36 50.13 6.36
N GLY A 226 5.99 49.90 7.61
CA GLY A 226 5.07 50.78 8.35
C GLY A 226 3.60 50.37 8.24
N ALA A 227 3.14 49.68 9.28
CA ALA A 227 1.80 49.83 9.82
C ALA A 227 1.95 50.08 11.32
#